data_AF-A0A819X6J8-F1
#
_entry.id   AF-A0A819X6J8-F1
#
_cell.length_a   1.000
_cell.length_b   1.000
_cell.length_c   1.000
_cell.angle_alpha   90.00
_cell.angle_beta   90.00
_cell.angle_gamma   90.00
#
_symmetry.space_group_name_H-M   'P 1'
#
loop_
_entity.id
_entity.type
_entity.pdbx_description
1 polymer ?
#
loop_
_entity_poly.entity_id
_entity_poly.type
_entity_poly.pdbx_seq_one_letter_code
_entity_poly.pdbx_strand_id
1 'polypeptide(L)'
;MNRFGDIDASNKRLPPIYGYHAEKSVSIEKALEPVESEIEELPRFIKIAKKHCHFPSEHGLTQDQSAAIYIYTMEWGDTTLYRVLNKALRSENRQALKIWFPYLKLFDAALDKLPTVKEAVWRGVPIDIGKNFAKNQIVTWWSVNSCSSSPNVIKTFLGDTQKSTLFLIETMNGKKVSGYTEYENEDEVILRMGSEFRVKGDPLAQLNGSYVVHLIAIDDNNDQPLASNNNSTCVNIPANAKWAQEGVTIAGGNGKGNGTKKLHYPHGLFVDDDQTVVIADWMNHRIIQWKNGDTTNGQVVAGGKGEGNGLNQLMYPIDVLIDKETDSLIICDENNRRVVQWSRRRGTTEGHILIDNIRCYGLAIDEQRYLYVSDREKHEVRRYQLGYGNGTLVAGGNGEGSDLNQLNSPRYLFVDQQRNVYISDCGNHRVMKWTKGAKEGIVVAGGQGKGSALTQLDRPNGLFVDTLGTLYVADQGNDRVMRWTQGAKRGTVILGGNGQGEGANQFYWPWGLSCDRHGNLYVADYNNHRVQRFSIE
;
A
#
# COMPACT_ATOMS: atom_id res chain seq x y z
N MET A 1 29.78 6.49 -28.05
CA MET A 1 28.85 7.63 -27.91
C MET A 1 27.79 7.28 -26.89
N ASN A 2 27.33 8.25 -26.12
CA ASN A 2 27.14 8.07 -24.68
C ASN A 2 25.67 7.81 -24.28
N ARG A 3 25.26 6.54 -24.15
CA ARG A 3 23.92 6.14 -23.64
C ARG A 3 23.63 6.65 -22.23
N PHE A 4 24.61 7.20 -21.52
CA PHE A 4 24.56 7.33 -20.07
C PHE A 4 24.68 8.78 -19.54
N GLY A 5 24.54 9.78 -20.43
CA GLY A 5 24.68 11.21 -20.14
C GLY A 5 23.51 11.89 -19.42
N ASP A 6 22.36 11.22 -19.26
CA ASP A 6 21.13 11.92 -18.89
C ASP A 6 20.66 11.55 -17.47
N ILE A 7 21.31 12.07 -16.44
CA ILE A 7 20.69 12.16 -15.10
C ILE A 7 20.13 13.56 -14.92
N ASP A 8 18.85 13.65 -14.56
CA ASP A 8 18.27 14.91 -14.09
C ASP A 8 18.83 15.21 -12.70
N ALA A 9 19.81 16.12 -12.64
CA ALA A 9 20.46 16.57 -11.42
C ALA A 9 19.74 17.75 -10.75
N SER A 10 18.53 18.11 -11.20
CA SER A 10 17.77 19.23 -10.65
C SER A 10 17.23 18.97 -9.23
N ASN A 11 17.40 17.76 -8.69
CA ASN A 11 16.86 17.31 -7.40
C ASN A 11 15.33 17.51 -7.28
N LYS A 12 14.63 17.71 -8.40
CA LYS A 12 13.19 17.88 -8.42
C LYS A 12 12.51 16.54 -8.16
N ARG A 13 11.65 16.51 -7.16
CA ARG A 13 10.80 15.34 -6.89
C ARG A 13 9.69 15.29 -7.94
N LEU A 14 9.87 14.48 -8.97
CA LEU A 14 8.83 14.30 -9.99
C LEU A 14 7.66 13.48 -9.41
N PRO A 15 6.39 13.80 -9.76
CA PRO A 15 5.24 13.01 -9.31
C PRO A 15 5.33 11.56 -9.79
N PRO A 16 4.79 10.59 -9.04
CA PRO A 16 4.75 9.21 -9.49
C PRO A 16 3.99 8.98 -10.80
N ILE A 17 4.42 7.97 -11.56
CA ILE A 17 3.76 7.53 -12.79
C ILE A 17 2.75 6.44 -12.40
N TYR A 18 1.46 6.72 -12.59
CA TYR A 18 0.37 5.80 -12.29
C TYR A 18 -0.40 5.41 -13.55
N GLY A 19 -1.02 4.23 -13.53
CA GLY A 19 -2.05 3.84 -14.51
C GLY A 19 -1.61 2.81 -15.55
N TYR A 20 -0.31 2.69 -15.85
CA TYR A 20 0.13 1.73 -16.87
C TYR A 20 -0.10 0.26 -16.48
N HIS A 21 -0.15 -0.07 -15.18
CA HIS A 21 -0.46 -1.44 -14.73
C HIS A 21 -1.88 -1.90 -15.10
N ALA A 22 -2.83 -0.97 -15.29
CA ALA A 22 -4.20 -1.24 -15.70
C ALA A 22 -4.34 -1.46 -17.22
N GLU A 23 -3.28 -1.20 -18.00
CA GLU A 23 -3.27 -1.49 -19.43
C GLU A 23 -3.34 -2.99 -19.68
N LYS A 24 -3.99 -3.36 -20.78
CA LYS A 24 -3.99 -4.73 -21.26
C LYS A 24 -2.63 -5.06 -21.87
N SER A 25 -2.16 -6.27 -21.65
CA SER A 25 -0.99 -6.78 -22.37
C SER A 25 -1.30 -6.88 -23.86
N VAL A 26 -0.41 -6.33 -24.70
CA VAL A 26 -0.53 -6.29 -26.16
C VAL A 26 0.81 -6.65 -26.80
N SER A 27 0.82 -6.88 -28.12
CA SER A 27 2.08 -7.10 -28.85
C SER A 27 2.95 -5.85 -28.84
N ILE A 28 4.26 -6.01 -29.04
CA ILE A 28 5.19 -4.89 -29.03
C ILE A 28 4.89 -3.83 -30.11
N GLU A 29 4.33 -4.24 -31.27
CA GLU A 29 3.89 -3.30 -32.30
C GLU A 29 2.79 -2.38 -31.77
N LYS A 30 1.73 -2.96 -31.19
CA LYS A 30 0.63 -2.18 -30.59
C LYS A 30 1.07 -1.38 -29.38
N ALA A 31 2.04 -1.90 -28.63
CA ALA A 31 2.58 -1.23 -27.46
C ALA A 31 3.33 0.06 -27.81
N LEU A 32 3.97 0.09 -28.98
CA LEU A 32 4.80 1.19 -29.47
C LEU A 32 4.15 2.04 -30.56
N GLU A 33 3.01 1.62 -31.11
CA GLU A 33 2.19 2.39 -32.06
C GLU A 33 1.96 3.86 -31.63
N PRO A 34 1.64 4.18 -30.36
CA PRO A 34 1.39 5.57 -29.96
C PRO A 34 2.63 6.48 -29.98
N VAL A 35 3.84 5.92 -30.10
CA VAL A 35 5.12 6.65 -30.05
C VAL A 35 5.90 6.53 -31.35
N GLU A 36 5.29 5.97 -32.40
CA GLU A 36 5.93 5.78 -33.70
C GLU A 36 6.38 7.11 -34.33
N SER A 37 5.63 8.20 -34.12
CA SER A 37 6.01 9.54 -34.61
C SER A 37 7.22 10.15 -33.88
N GLU A 38 7.57 9.65 -32.70
CA GLU A 38 8.67 10.16 -31.88
C GLU A 38 10.00 9.42 -32.14
N ILE A 39 9.95 8.29 -32.86
CA ILE A 39 11.09 7.41 -33.07
C ILE A 39 11.24 7.04 -34.55
N GLU A 40 12.32 7.54 -35.16
CA GLU A 40 12.64 7.24 -36.56
C GLU A 40 12.85 5.74 -36.80
N GLU A 41 12.26 5.24 -37.89
CA GLU A 41 12.31 3.85 -38.33
C GLU A 41 11.86 2.80 -37.27
N LEU A 42 11.03 3.19 -36.28
CA LEU A 42 10.59 2.29 -35.20
C LEU A 42 10.08 0.91 -35.69
N PRO A 43 9.25 0.80 -36.75
CA PRO A 43 8.79 -0.51 -37.23
C PRO A 43 9.91 -1.43 -37.72
N ARG A 44 10.98 -0.85 -38.29
CA ARG A 44 12.17 -1.61 -38.72
C ARG A 44 12.90 -2.17 -37.51
N PHE A 45 13.09 -1.37 -36.45
CA PHE A 45 13.77 -1.79 -35.24
C PHE A 45 12.95 -2.79 -34.41
N ILE A 46 11.62 -2.71 -34.41
CA ILE A 46 10.75 -3.74 -33.83
C ILE A 46 10.99 -5.09 -34.52
N LYS A 47 11.09 -5.12 -35.86
CA LYS A 47 11.40 -6.37 -36.60
C LYS A 47 12.77 -6.92 -36.26
N ILE A 48 13.78 -6.06 -36.14
CA ILE A 48 15.14 -6.47 -35.74
C ILE A 48 15.11 -7.05 -34.33
N ALA A 49 14.45 -6.37 -33.38
CA ALA A 49 14.33 -6.84 -32.01
C ALA A 49 13.64 -8.21 -31.93
N LYS A 50 12.51 -8.42 -32.63
CA LYS A 50 11.86 -9.75 -32.68
C LYS A 50 12.70 -10.86 -33.28
N LYS A 51 13.58 -10.52 -34.23
CA LYS A 51 14.46 -11.46 -34.92
C LYS A 51 15.63 -11.88 -34.03
N HIS A 52 16.18 -10.95 -33.26
CA HIS A 52 17.42 -11.14 -32.52
C HIS A 52 17.21 -11.34 -31.01
N CYS A 53 16.03 -11.04 -30.46
CA CYS A 53 15.77 -11.27 -29.06
C CYS A 53 15.86 -12.75 -28.71
N HIS A 54 16.30 -13.04 -27.50
CA HIS A 54 16.40 -14.40 -27.00
C HIS A 54 15.01 -15.02 -26.76
N PHE A 55 14.61 -15.93 -27.67
CA PHE A 55 13.36 -16.69 -27.62
C PHE A 55 13.50 -18.06 -28.33
N PRO A 56 12.95 -19.17 -27.79
CA PRO A 56 12.22 -19.28 -26.53
C PRO A 56 13.12 -18.97 -25.33
N SER A 57 12.57 -18.24 -24.37
CA SER A 57 13.32 -17.73 -23.22
C SER A 57 13.36 -18.76 -22.09
N GLU A 58 14.53 -18.94 -21.47
CA GLU A 58 14.70 -19.78 -20.26
C GLU A 58 13.84 -19.33 -19.08
N HIS A 59 13.43 -18.06 -19.04
CA HIS A 59 12.58 -17.48 -18.01
C HIS A 59 11.10 -17.33 -18.44
N GLY A 60 10.70 -17.99 -19.53
CA GLY A 60 9.30 -18.03 -19.97
C GLY A 60 8.76 -16.70 -20.49
N LEU A 61 9.63 -15.80 -20.97
CA LEU A 61 9.22 -14.60 -21.69
C LEU A 61 8.56 -14.97 -23.02
N THR A 62 7.50 -14.27 -23.39
CA THR A 62 6.98 -14.32 -24.77
C THR A 62 7.95 -13.62 -25.72
N GLN A 63 7.86 -13.88 -27.03
CA GLN A 63 8.70 -13.19 -28.00
C GLN A 63 8.54 -11.66 -27.94
N ASP A 64 7.32 -11.16 -27.71
CA ASP A 64 7.07 -9.71 -27.55
C ASP A 64 7.74 -9.15 -26.28
N GLN A 65 7.75 -9.90 -25.18
CA GLN A 65 8.43 -9.52 -23.94
C GLN A 65 9.95 -9.50 -24.10
N SER A 66 10.54 -10.54 -24.71
CA SER A 66 11.97 -10.57 -25.02
C SER A 66 12.35 -9.44 -25.97
N ALA A 67 11.56 -9.19 -27.02
CA ALA A 67 11.79 -8.11 -27.95
C ALA A 67 11.70 -6.73 -27.28
N ALA A 68 10.80 -6.55 -26.30
CA ALA A 68 10.64 -5.30 -25.57
C ALA A 68 11.90 -4.92 -24.76
N ILE A 69 12.57 -5.91 -24.18
CA ILE A 69 13.87 -5.72 -23.50
C ILE A 69 14.98 -5.47 -24.53
N TYR A 70 15.00 -6.25 -25.62
CA TYR A 70 16.03 -6.12 -26.63
C TYR A 70 16.04 -4.73 -27.27
N ILE A 71 14.88 -4.27 -27.78
CA ILE A 71 14.75 -2.95 -28.43
C ILE A 71 15.09 -1.79 -27.49
N TYR A 72 14.86 -1.97 -26.20
CA TYR A 72 15.21 -0.99 -25.18
C TYR A 72 16.72 -0.74 -25.10
N THR A 73 17.51 -1.76 -25.43
CA THR A 73 18.97 -1.76 -25.33
C THR A 73 19.68 -1.64 -26.66
N MET A 74 18.95 -1.35 -27.74
CA MET A 74 19.51 -1.22 -29.08
C MET A 74 19.99 0.22 -29.34
N GLU A 75 21.12 0.40 -30.03
CA GLU A 75 21.59 1.72 -30.49
C GLU A 75 21.37 1.90 -31.99
N TRP A 76 20.72 2.99 -32.38
CA TRP A 76 20.56 3.35 -33.80
C TRP A 76 20.52 4.86 -34.09
N GLY A 77 21.02 5.69 -33.19
CA GLY A 77 21.09 7.14 -33.37
C GLY A 77 20.44 7.91 -32.23
N ASP A 78 19.96 9.12 -32.54
CA ASP A 78 19.48 10.06 -31.51
C ASP A 78 18.03 9.82 -31.07
N THR A 79 17.23 9.11 -31.86
CA THR A 79 15.84 8.78 -31.56
C THR A 79 15.67 7.34 -31.09
N THR A 80 16.69 6.73 -30.48
CA THR A 80 16.53 5.38 -29.91
C THR A 80 15.43 5.35 -28.87
N LEU A 81 14.75 4.21 -28.76
CA LEU A 81 13.68 4.02 -27.77
C LEU A 81 14.13 4.41 -26.36
N TYR A 82 15.34 3.97 -25.99
CA TYR A 82 15.99 4.32 -24.74
C TYR A 82 16.01 5.84 -24.49
N ARG A 83 16.51 6.64 -25.46
CA ARG A 83 16.70 8.08 -25.30
C ARG A 83 15.36 8.81 -25.21
N VAL A 84 14.44 8.49 -26.12
CA VAL A 84 13.13 9.14 -26.20
C VAL A 84 12.29 8.82 -24.96
N LEU A 85 12.23 7.55 -24.55
CA LEU A 85 11.50 7.15 -23.35
C LEU A 85 12.08 7.83 -22.10
N ASN A 86 13.40 7.78 -21.90
CA ASN A 86 13.98 8.38 -20.69
C ASN A 86 13.83 9.90 -20.66
N LYS A 87 13.85 10.59 -21.81
CA LYS A 87 13.49 12.01 -21.89
C LYS A 87 12.05 12.25 -21.44
N ALA A 88 11.11 11.42 -21.88
CA ALA A 88 9.72 11.50 -21.46
C ALA A 88 9.56 11.24 -19.95
N LEU A 89 10.23 10.23 -19.39
CA LEU A 89 10.17 9.85 -17.96
C LEU A 89 10.67 10.96 -17.02
N ARG A 90 11.54 11.86 -17.51
CA ARG A 90 12.03 13.04 -16.77
C ARG A 90 11.07 14.24 -16.81
N SER A 91 10.02 14.19 -17.62
CA SER A 91 9.06 15.29 -17.72
C SER A 91 8.14 15.37 -16.50
N GLU A 92 7.95 16.57 -15.94
CA GLU A 92 6.93 16.83 -14.91
C GLU A 92 5.50 16.60 -15.45
N ASN A 93 5.28 16.72 -16.77
CA ASN A 93 3.99 16.48 -17.40
C ASN A 93 3.69 14.97 -17.49
N ARG A 94 3.13 14.41 -16.43
CA ARG A 94 2.78 12.98 -16.36
C ARG A 94 1.65 12.59 -17.31
N GLN A 95 0.81 13.52 -17.76
CA GLN A 95 -0.24 13.22 -18.74
C GLN A 95 0.35 12.86 -20.10
N ALA A 96 1.47 13.47 -20.48
CA ALA A 96 2.18 13.14 -21.72
C ALA A 96 2.76 11.71 -21.72
N LEU A 97 2.90 11.07 -20.55
CA LEU A 97 3.39 9.69 -20.46
C LEU A 97 2.35 8.63 -20.82
N LYS A 98 1.07 8.98 -20.93
CA LYS A 98 0.00 8.02 -21.24
C LYS A 98 0.23 7.27 -22.55
N ILE A 99 0.84 7.93 -23.54
CA ILE A 99 1.19 7.29 -24.83
C ILE A 99 2.19 6.15 -24.66
N TRP A 100 2.98 6.14 -23.57
CA TRP A 100 3.97 5.11 -23.27
C TRP A 100 3.40 3.95 -22.46
N PHE A 101 2.20 4.07 -21.89
CA PHE A 101 1.67 3.08 -20.94
C PHE A 101 1.59 1.65 -21.49
N PRO A 102 1.17 1.42 -22.75
CA PRO A 102 1.18 0.08 -23.33
C PRO A 102 2.58 -0.54 -23.37
N TYR A 103 3.61 0.23 -23.76
CA TYR A 103 5.00 -0.22 -23.74
C TYR A 103 5.52 -0.45 -22.33
N LEU A 104 5.28 0.48 -21.40
CA LEU A 104 5.68 0.35 -20.01
C LEU A 104 5.08 -0.90 -19.35
N LYS A 105 3.81 -1.21 -19.64
CA LYS A 105 3.15 -2.43 -19.19
C LYS A 105 3.84 -3.69 -19.72
N LEU A 106 4.13 -3.73 -21.01
CA LEU A 106 4.79 -4.87 -21.65
C LEU A 106 6.21 -5.08 -21.10
N PHE A 107 6.97 -3.99 -20.98
CA PHE A 107 8.34 -3.99 -20.52
C PHE A 107 8.45 -4.40 -19.04
N ASP A 108 7.63 -3.82 -18.16
CA ASP A 108 7.60 -4.16 -16.73
C ASP A 108 7.19 -5.63 -16.50
N ALA A 109 6.21 -6.13 -17.27
CA ALA A 109 5.81 -7.54 -17.23
C ALA A 109 6.90 -8.49 -17.77
N ALA A 110 7.79 -8.03 -18.65
CA ALA A 110 8.95 -8.80 -19.08
C ALA A 110 10.00 -8.85 -17.97
N LEU A 111 10.31 -7.71 -17.35
CA LEU A 111 11.23 -7.60 -16.22
C LEU A 111 10.80 -8.45 -15.02
N ASP A 112 9.50 -8.59 -14.76
CA ASP A 112 8.96 -9.43 -13.68
C ASP A 112 9.42 -10.88 -13.75
N LYS A 113 9.59 -11.41 -14.97
CA LYS A 113 9.99 -12.80 -15.20
C LYS A 113 11.49 -13.05 -15.03
N LEU A 114 12.30 -11.99 -15.01
CA LEU A 114 13.75 -12.11 -14.96
C LEU A 114 14.29 -12.24 -13.53
N PRO A 115 15.48 -12.85 -13.35
CA PRO A 115 16.14 -12.97 -12.07
C PRO A 115 16.32 -11.63 -11.36
N THR A 116 16.13 -11.65 -10.05
CA THR A 116 16.25 -10.46 -9.21
C THR A 116 17.66 -10.37 -8.63
N VAL A 117 18.27 -9.20 -8.75
CA VAL A 117 19.60 -8.85 -8.26
C VAL A 117 19.45 -8.10 -6.94
N LYS A 118 20.09 -8.64 -5.89
CA LYS A 118 20.08 -8.12 -4.50
C LYS A 118 21.48 -7.75 -4.02
N GLU A 119 22.33 -7.28 -4.92
CA GLU A 119 23.73 -6.97 -4.65
C GLU A 119 24.06 -5.53 -5.07
N ALA A 120 25.29 -5.12 -4.79
CA ALA A 120 25.78 -3.81 -5.19
C ALA A 120 25.99 -3.75 -6.71
N VAL A 121 25.31 -2.82 -7.36
CA VAL A 121 25.51 -2.50 -8.77
C VAL A 121 26.06 -1.09 -8.93
N TRP A 122 26.77 -0.87 -10.03
CA TRP A 122 27.45 0.38 -10.31
C TRP A 122 26.82 1.10 -11.48
N ARG A 123 26.80 2.43 -11.38
CA ARG A 123 26.41 3.31 -12.48
C ARG A 123 27.35 4.51 -12.58
N GLY A 124 28.03 4.63 -13.72
CA GLY A 124 28.85 5.80 -14.04
C GLY A 124 28.04 6.88 -14.76
N VAL A 125 28.31 8.14 -14.42
CA VAL A 125 27.73 9.32 -15.08
C VAL A 125 28.86 10.28 -15.45
N PRO A 126 28.98 10.69 -16.72
CA PRO A 126 30.10 11.48 -17.23
C PRO A 126 29.98 12.99 -16.90
N ILE A 127 29.38 13.33 -15.76
CA ILE A 127 29.28 14.70 -15.22
C ILE A 127 29.45 14.70 -13.68
N ASP A 128 30.02 15.77 -13.14
CA ASP A 128 30.21 15.99 -11.68
C ASP A 128 28.94 16.56 -11.05
N ILE A 129 28.04 15.64 -10.64
CA ILE A 129 26.82 15.95 -9.89
C ILE A 129 26.87 15.39 -8.46
N GLY A 130 27.88 14.58 -8.13
CA GLY A 130 27.96 13.87 -6.85
C GLY A 130 27.95 14.81 -5.65
N LYS A 131 28.58 15.99 -5.74
CA LYS A 131 28.55 17.02 -4.69
C LYS A 131 27.16 17.57 -4.34
N ASN A 132 26.17 17.38 -5.21
CA ASN A 132 24.81 17.86 -4.99
C ASN A 132 23.97 16.91 -4.13
N PHE A 133 24.55 15.77 -3.72
CA PHE A 133 23.91 14.80 -2.84
C PHE A 133 24.32 15.00 -1.39
N ALA A 134 23.39 14.83 -0.46
CA ALA A 134 23.65 14.89 0.98
C ALA A 134 23.27 13.57 1.66
N LYS A 135 23.95 13.23 2.76
CA LYS A 135 23.58 12.08 3.59
C LYS A 135 22.08 12.12 3.94
N ASN A 136 21.44 10.95 3.88
CA ASN A 136 19.99 10.74 4.12
C ASN A 136 19.05 11.36 3.08
N GLN A 137 19.55 12.02 2.03
CA GLN A 137 18.70 12.48 0.94
C GLN A 137 18.01 11.30 0.25
N ILE A 138 16.73 11.47 -0.08
CA ILE A 138 15.95 10.50 -0.84
C ILE A 138 15.98 10.88 -2.33
N VAL A 139 16.24 9.89 -3.17
CA VAL A 139 16.37 10.01 -4.62
C VAL A 139 15.40 9.03 -5.26
N THR A 140 14.55 9.49 -6.18
CA THR A 140 13.67 8.60 -6.94
C THR A 140 14.25 8.34 -8.32
N TRP A 141 14.40 7.06 -8.67
CA TRP A 141 15.04 6.59 -9.89
C TRP A 141 14.02 6.45 -11.03
N TRP A 142 13.71 7.55 -11.72
CA TRP A 142 12.70 7.57 -12.78
C TRP A 142 13.17 7.02 -14.13
N SER A 143 14.45 7.13 -14.42
CA SER A 143 15.05 6.62 -15.65
C SER A 143 15.20 5.12 -15.60
N VAL A 144 14.88 4.44 -16.70
CA VAL A 144 15.25 3.04 -16.89
C VAL A 144 16.71 3.08 -17.36
N ASN A 145 17.68 2.77 -16.52
CA ASN A 145 19.10 2.81 -16.92
C ASN A 145 19.72 1.46 -16.59
N SER A 146 20.58 0.95 -17.47
CA SER A 146 21.38 -0.23 -17.16
C SER A 146 22.49 0.13 -16.16
N CYS A 147 22.59 -0.68 -15.12
CA CYS A 147 23.69 -0.73 -14.17
C CYS A 147 24.52 -1.98 -14.48
N SER A 148 25.76 -2.00 -13.97
CA SER A 148 26.64 -3.16 -14.10
C SER A 148 27.08 -3.62 -12.71
N SER A 149 27.07 -4.94 -12.48
CA SER A 149 27.71 -5.53 -11.29
C SER A 149 29.25 -5.38 -11.33
N SER A 150 29.82 -5.23 -12.53
CA SER A 150 31.25 -5.16 -12.78
C SER A 150 31.76 -3.71 -12.77
N PRO A 151 32.64 -3.35 -11.82
CA PRO A 151 33.29 -2.03 -11.80
C PRO A 151 34.16 -1.77 -13.04
N ASN A 152 34.68 -2.82 -13.68
CA ASN A 152 35.54 -2.69 -14.86
C ASN A 152 34.76 -2.19 -16.07
N VAL A 153 33.51 -2.64 -16.26
CA VAL A 153 32.62 -2.11 -17.32
C VAL A 153 32.42 -0.60 -17.14
N ILE A 154 32.24 -0.15 -15.89
CA ILE A 154 32.06 1.27 -15.58
C ILE A 154 33.35 2.08 -15.76
N LYS A 155 34.52 1.51 -15.42
CA LYS A 155 35.82 2.16 -15.67
C LYS A 155 36.09 2.34 -17.17
N THR A 156 35.86 1.30 -17.97
CA THR A 156 35.95 1.38 -19.44
C THR A 156 35.00 2.43 -19.99
N PHE A 157 33.79 2.51 -19.44
CA PHE A 157 32.80 3.50 -19.85
C PHE A 157 33.21 4.95 -19.54
N LEU A 158 33.67 5.22 -18.32
CA LEU A 158 34.05 6.58 -17.90
C LEU A 158 35.36 7.05 -18.53
N GLY A 159 36.23 6.13 -18.98
CA GLY A 159 37.55 6.46 -19.52
C GLY A 159 38.36 7.34 -18.57
N ASP A 160 39.05 8.35 -19.11
CA ASP A 160 39.87 9.30 -18.35
C ASP A 160 39.10 10.54 -17.84
N THR A 161 37.77 10.47 -17.75
CA THR A 161 36.93 11.64 -17.42
C THR A 161 37.14 12.11 -15.97
N GLN A 162 37.86 13.23 -15.78
CA GLN A 162 38.20 13.81 -14.48
C GLN A 162 37.04 14.50 -13.71
N LYS A 163 35.82 14.45 -14.24
CA LYS A 163 34.63 15.09 -13.63
C LYS A 163 33.38 14.22 -13.83
N SER A 164 33.35 13.09 -13.13
CA SER A 164 32.29 12.10 -13.23
C SER A 164 31.69 11.77 -11.86
N THR A 165 30.50 11.19 -11.86
CA THR A 165 29.84 10.66 -10.66
C THR A 165 29.66 9.16 -10.79
N LEU A 166 30.11 8.42 -9.79
CA LEU A 166 29.96 6.99 -9.64
C LEU A 166 28.88 6.71 -8.59
N PHE A 167 27.79 6.09 -9.01
CA PHE A 167 26.79 5.60 -8.07
C PHE A 167 27.12 4.14 -7.71
N LEU A 168 27.35 3.90 -6.42
CA LEU A 168 27.32 2.58 -5.81
C LEU A 168 25.91 2.36 -5.30
N ILE A 169 25.19 1.42 -5.88
CA ILE A 169 23.77 1.21 -5.62
C ILE A 169 23.57 -0.18 -5.01
N GLU A 170 23.25 -0.23 -3.71
CA GLU A 170 22.76 -1.44 -3.07
C GLU A 170 21.28 -1.62 -3.48
N THR A 171 21.03 -2.42 -4.53
CA THR A 171 19.68 -2.66 -5.04
C THR A 171 19.06 -3.92 -4.42
N MET A 172 17.74 -3.90 -4.23
CA MET A 172 16.96 -5.05 -3.71
C MET A 172 16.05 -5.69 -4.78
N ASN A 173 15.80 -4.97 -5.88
CA ASN A 173 14.84 -5.36 -6.93
C ASN A 173 15.42 -5.11 -8.33
N GLY A 174 16.75 -5.11 -8.48
CA GLY A 174 17.39 -5.02 -9.79
C GLY A 174 16.99 -6.23 -10.65
N LYS A 175 16.84 -6.05 -11.96
CA LYS A 175 16.47 -7.13 -12.87
C LYS A 175 17.63 -7.44 -13.79
N LYS A 176 18.11 -8.68 -13.73
CA LYS A 176 19.21 -9.17 -14.56
C LYS A 176 18.68 -9.36 -15.99
N VAL A 177 19.17 -8.55 -16.92
CA VAL A 177 18.75 -8.58 -18.33
C VAL A 177 19.80 -9.17 -19.25
N SER A 178 20.97 -9.55 -18.73
CA SER A 178 22.03 -10.22 -19.47
C SER A 178 21.48 -11.38 -20.33
N GLY A 179 21.87 -11.43 -21.60
CA GLY A 179 21.34 -12.40 -22.58
C GLY A 179 20.01 -12.02 -23.25
N TYR A 180 19.33 -10.95 -22.80
CA TYR A 180 18.12 -10.42 -23.43
C TYR A 180 18.33 -9.06 -24.10
N THR A 181 19.55 -8.54 -24.08
CA THR A 181 19.92 -7.21 -24.59
C THR A 181 20.78 -7.34 -25.85
N GLU A 182 20.99 -6.23 -26.56
CA GLU A 182 21.91 -6.18 -27.72
C GLU A 182 23.35 -6.60 -27.35
N TYR A 183 23.71 -6.46 -26.07
CA TYR A 183 25.04 -6.77 -25.54
C TYR A 183 24.99 -8.01 -24.63
N GLU A 184 24.85 -9.19 -25.24
CA GLU A 184 24.64 -10.47 -24.54
C GLU A 184 25.69 -10.80 -23.47
N ASN A 185 26.92 -10.28 -23.61
CA ASN A 185 28.04 -10.54 -22.70
C ASN A 185 28.20 -9.53 -21.57
N GLU A 186 27.36 -8.49 -21.52
CA GLU A 186 27.40 -7.49 -20.45
C GLU A 186 26.53 -7.93 -19.26
N ASP A 187 27.04 -7.77 -18.04
CA ASP A 187 26.28 -8.08 -16.82
C ASP A 187 25.33 -6.93 -16.47
N GLU A 188 24.35 -6.72 -17.34
CA GLU A 188 23.40 -5.62 -17.27
C GLU A 188 22.27 -5.89 -16.27
N VAL A 189 22.05 -4.90 -15.40
CA VAL A 189 20.98 -4.88 -14.42
C VAL A 189 20.13 -3.64 -14.63
N ILE A 190 18.82 -3.81 -14.84
CA ILE A 190 17.89 -2.70 -14.91
C ILE A 190 17.28 -2.45 -13.53
N LEU A 191 17.37 -1.21 -13.05
CA LEU A 191 16.62 -0.75 -11.88
C LEU A 191 15.21 -0.36 -12.31
N ARG A 192 14.19 -0.76 -11.54
CA ARG A 192 12.81 -0.39 -11.85
C ARG A 192 12.61 1.11 -11.76
N MET A 193 11.84 1.65 -12.70
CA MET A 193 11.40 3.03 -12.67
C MET A 193 10.62 3.35 -11.39
N GLY A 194 10.88 4.52 -10.81
CA GLY A 194 10.26 4.97 -9.57
C GLY A 194 10.89 4.38 -8.30
N SER A 195 11.93 3.54 -8.39
CA SER A 195 12.63 3.01 -7.21
C SER A 195 13.20 4.14 -6.36
N GLU A 196 12.91 4.15 -5.05
CA GLU A 196 13.46 5.16 -4.12
C GLU A 196 14.75 4.66 -3.48
N PHE A 197 15.75 5.55 -3.35
CA PHE A 197 17.05 5.26 -2.76
C PHE A 197 17.38 6.32 -1.72
N ARG A 198 18.06 5.90 -0.64
CA ARG A 198 18.62 6.80 0.37
C ARG A 198 20.13 6.91 0.18
N VAL A 199 20.64 8.13 0.19
CA VAL A 199 22.08 8.39 0.22
C VAL A 199 22.65 7.96 1.59
N LYS A 200 23.51 6.93 1.61
CA LYS A 200 24.04 6.29 2.83
C LYS A 200 24.91 7.23 3.68
N GLY A 201 25.70 8.06 3.01
CA GLY A 201 26.69 8.94 3.62
C GLY A 201 27.03 10.09 2.67
N ASP A 202 27.82 11.04 3.15
CA ASP A 202 28.25 12.15 2.31
C ASP A 202 29.07 11.64 1.11
N PRO A 203 28.88 12.21 -0.10
CA PRO A 203 29.60 11.77 -1.30
C PRO A 203 31.11 11.78 -1.12
N LEU A 204 31.78 10.71 -1.55
CA LEU A 204 33.22 10.54 -1.39
C LEU A 204 33.96 11.12 -2.59
N ALA A 205 34.68 12.24 -2.37
CA ALA A 205 35.58 12.81 -3.36
C ALA A 205 36.78 11.89 -3.65
N GLN A 206 37.09 11.71 -4.92
CA GLN A 206 38.23 10.92 -5.39
C GLN A 206 39.38 11.84 -5.81
N LEU A 207 40.62 11.33 -5.78
CA LEU A 207 41.83 12.09 -6.14
C LEU A 207 41.80 12.66 -7.56
N ASN A 208 41.04 12.03 -8.47
CA ASN A 208 40.89 12.44 -9.86
C ASN A 208 39.77 13.48 -10.09
N GLY A 209 39.13 14.00 -9.03
CA GLY A 209 38.05 14.98 -9.12
C GLY A 209 36.63 14.38 -9.32
N SER A 210 36.49 13.05 -9.34
CA SER A 210 35.19 12.38 -9.38
C SER A 210 34.58 12.19 -7.98
N TYR A 211 33.28 11.91 -7.91
CA TYR A 211 32.57 11.60 -6.65
C TYR A 211 31.96 10.21 -6.69
N VAL A 212 31.98 9.51 -5.55
CA VAL A 212 31.20 8.30 -5.33
C VAL A 212 29.99 8.63 -4.45
N VAL A 213 28.78 8.38 -4.96
CA VAL A 213 27.53 8.50 -4.23
C VAL A 213 27.03 7.10 -3.89
N HIS A 214 26.90 6.80 -2.60
CA HIS A 214 26.40 5.50 -2.14
C HIS A 214 24.90 5.57 -1.90
N LEU A 215 24.14 4.87 -2.74
CA LEU A 215 22.70 4.71 -2.66
C LEU A 215 22.35 3.35 -2.06
N ILE A 216 21.42 3.34 -1.12
CA ILE A 216 20.79 2.11 -0.61
C ILE A 216 19.32 2.15 -1.03
N ALA A 217 18.85 1.09 -1.67
CA ALA A 217 17.44 0.95 -1.99
C ALA A 217 16.61 1.11 -0.72
N ILE A 218 15.61 1.99 -0.78
CA ILE A 218 14.59 2.06 0.24
C ILE A 218 13.65 0.91 -0.07
N ASP A 219 13.59 -0.03 0.87
CA ASP A 219 12.78 -1.20 0.72
C ASP A 219 11.29 -0.82 0.71
N ASP A 220 10.71 -0.81 -0.49
CA ASP A 220 9.27 -0.80 -0.74
C ASP A 220 8.73 -2.25 -0.81
N ASN A 221 9.56 -3.29 -0.57
CA ASN A 221 9.26 -4.73 -0.68
C ASN A 221 9.93 -5.58 0.44
N ASN A 222 9.64 -5.25 1.69
CA ASN A 222 9.39 -6.33 2.64
C ASN A 222 7.98 -6.90 2.37
N ASP A 223 7.76 -7.28 1.11
CA ASP A 223 6.66 -8.05 0.52
C ASP A 223 6.92 -8.19 -0.99
N GLN A 224 7.60 -9.27 -1.40
CA GLN A 224 7.10 -9.96 -2.59
C GLN A 224 5.80 -10.65 -2.20
N PRO A 225 4.87 -10.90 -3.12
CA PRO A 225 3.81 -11.85 -2.88
C PRO A 225 4.45 -13.24 -2.77
N LEU A 226 4.88 -13.61 -1.56
CA LEU A 226 4.52 -14.91 -1.03
C LEU A 226 3.01 -15.01 -1.22
N ALA A 227 2.56 -16.11 -1.82
CA ALA A 227 1.17 -16.40 -2.13
C ALA A 227 0.20 -15.63 -1.22
N SER A 228 -0.55 -14.70 -1.82
CA SER A 228 -1.68 -13.95 -1.26
C SER A 228 -2.04 -14.31 0.19
N ASN A 229 -1.42 -13.64 1.17
CA ASN A 229 -1.92 -13.63 2.54
C ASN A 229 -2.29 -12.20 2.88
N ASN A 230 -3.34 -11.73 2.19
CA ASN A 230 -4.00 -10.44 2.38
C ASN A 230 -4.09 -10.05 3.87
N ASN A 231 -3.57 -8.86 4.22
CA ASN A 231 -3.83 -8.21 5.51
C ASN A 231 -5.05 -7.26 5.48
N SER A 232 -5.86 -7.36 4.43
CA SER A 232 -7.29 -7.11 4.43
C SER A 232 -7.89 -7.88 3.25
N THR A 233 -8.53 -9.01 3.52
CA THR A 233 -9.08 -9.95 2.54
C THR A 233 -10.36 -9.43 1.86
N CYS A 234 -10.47 -8.14 1.56
CA CYS A 234 -11.62 -7.65 0.83
C CYS A 234 -11.49 -8.09 -0.63
N VAL A 235 -12.10 -9.22 -0.97
CA VAL A 235 -12.17 -9.75 -2.33
C VAL A 235 -12.99 -8.84 -3.25
N ASN A 236 -12.96 -9.14 -4.54
CA ASN A 236 -13.82 -8.50 -5.51
C ASN A 236 -15.30 -8.76 -5.16
N ILE A 237 -15.98 -7.76 -4.59
CA ILE A 237 -17.41 -7.80 -4.32
C ILE A 237 -18.12 -7.11 -5.49
N PRO A 238 -18.95 -7.82 -6.27
CA PRO A 238 -19.66 -7.21 -7.39
C PRO A 238 -20.46 -5.97 -6.95
N ALA A 239 -20.44 -4.91 -7.76
CA ALA A 239 -21.15 -3.67 -7.44
C ALA A 239 -22.68 -3.85 -7.28
N ASN A 240 -23.24 -4.93 -7.83
CA ASN A 240 -24.63 -5.33 -7.70
C ASN A 240 -24.86 -6.49 -6.70
N ALA A 241 -23.83 -6.90 -5.95
CA ALA A 241 -23.93 -7.96 -4.95
C ALA A 241 -25.09 -7.64 -3.99
N LYS A 242 -25.90 -8.67 -3.74
CA LYS A 242 -26.98 -8.66 -2.75
C LYS A 242 -26.48 -9.40 -1.52
N TRP A 243 -26.80 -8.87 -0.35
CA TRP A 243 -26.45 -9.49 0.91
C TRP A 243 -27.67 -10.21 1.45
N ALA A 244 -27.46 -11.43 1.94
CA ALA A 244 -28.46 -12.12 2.74
C ALA A 244 -28.89 -11.21 3.89
N GLN A 245 -30.19 -11.00 4.06
CA GLN A 245 -30.72 -10.11 5.10
C GLN A 245 -30.92 -10.84 6.44
N GLU A 246 -30.71 -12.16 6.48
CA GLU A 246 -30.71 -12.95 7.71
C GLU A 246 -29.27 -13.09 8.23
N GLY A 247 -28.82 -12.12 9.01
CA GLY A 247 -27.50 -12.14 9.63
C GLY A 247 -27.32 -13.25 10.67
N VAL A 248 -26.15 -13.88 10.66
CA VAL A 248 -25.79 -14.92 11.62
C VAL A 248 -24.97 -14.30 12.74
N THR A 249 -25.44 -14.40 13.99
CA THR A 249 -24.62 -14.01 15.15
C THR A 249 -23.50 -15.03 15.34
N ILE A 250 -22.25 -14.59 15.20
CA ILE A 250 -21.06 -15.43 15.29
C ILE A 250 -20.31 -15.28 16.63
N ALA A 251 -20.52 -14.17 17.34
CA ALA A 251 -19.97 -13.93 18.67
C ALA A 251 -20.92 -13.04 19.49
N GLY A 252 -21.00 -13.28 20.80
CA GLY A 252 -21.87 -12.50 21.70
C GLY A 252 -23.36 -12.82 21.52
N GLY A 253 -24.21 -11.79 21.63
CA GLY A 253 -25.67 -11.91 21.43
C GLY A 253 -26.46 -12.50 22.61
N ASN A 254 -25.80 -12.79 23.73
CA ASN A 254 -26.41 -13.35 24.95
C ASN A 254 -26.41 -12.31 26.10
N GLY A 255 -26.63 -11.04 25.74
CA GLY A 255 -26.50 -9.87 26.60
C GLY A 255 -25.05 -9.51 26.95
N LYS A 256 -24.87 -8.33 27.55
CA LYS A 256 -23.55 -7.88 28.02
C LYS A 256 -22.99 -8.73 29.14
N GLY A 257 -21.66 -8.86 29.18
CA GLY A 257 -20.94 -9.47 30.29
C GLY A 257 -19.49 -9.82 29.93
N ASN A 258 -18.76 -10.34 30.91
CA ASN A 258 -17.33 -10.68 30.81
C ASN A 258 -17.06 -12.19 30.60
N GLY A 259 -18.10 -13.03 30.61
CA GLY A 259 -17.95 -14.45 30.28
C GLY A 259 -17.45 -14.67 28.86
N THR A 260 -16.88 -15.84 28.58
CA THR A 260 -16.32 -16.19 27.26
C THR A 260 -17.35 -16.27 26.14
N LYS A 261 -18.65 -16.31 26.45
CA LYS A 261 -19.74 -16.27 25.46
C LYS A 261 -20.35 -14.88 25.25
N LYS A 262 -19.90 -13.91 26.04
CA LYS A 262 -20.48 -12.57 26.10
C LYS A 262 -19.46 -11.53 25.65
N LEU A 263 -19.97 -10.48 25.03
CA LEU A 263 -19.21 -9.29 24.69
C LEU A 263 -19.79 -8.11 25.49
N HIS A 264 -19.02 -7.04 25.62
CA HIS A 264 -19.45 -5.80 26.25
C HIS A 264 -18.90 -4.62 25.43
N TYR A 265 -19.76 -4.14 24.53
CA TYR A 265 -19.47 -3.09 23.55
C TYR A 265 -18.32 -3.47 22.60
N PRO A 266 -18.49 -4.50 21.75
CA PRO A 266 -17.48 -4.86 20.75
C PRO A 266 -17.24 -3.67 19.81
N HIS A 267 -15.96 -3.31 19.63
CA HIS A 267 -15.55 -2.24 18.72
C HIS A 267 -14.92 -2.81 17.45
N GLY A 268 -13.61 -2.69 17.29
CA GLY A 268 -12.87 -3.21 16.14
C GLY A 268 -12.87 -4.72 16.12
N LEU A 269 -12.90 -5.25 14.92
CA LEU A 269 -12.75 -6.66 14.67
C LEU A 269 -11.86 -6.88 13.45
N PHE A 270 -11.18 -8.02 13.44
CA PHE A 270 -10.43 -8.51 12.30
C PHE A 270 -10.84 -9.95 12.02
N VAL A 271 -10.98 -10.31 10.75
CA VAL A 271 -11.31 -11.66 10.30
C VAL A 271 -10.12 -12.24 9.55
N ASP A 272 -9.57 -13.34 10.07
CA ASP A 272 -8.43 -14.06 9.49
C ASP A 272 -8.88 -14.98 8.31
N ASP A 273 -7.93 -15.55 7.58
CA ASP A 273 -8.20 -16.33 6.35
C ASP A 273 -9.01 -17.62 6.61
N ASP A 274 -8.88 -18.16 7.82
CA ASP A 274 -9.66 -19.31 8.31
C ASP A 274 -11.04 -18.91 8.87
N GLN A 275 -11.41 -17.63 8.72
CA GLN A 275 -12.59 -16.97 9.28
C GLN A 275 -12.60 -16.94 10.82
N THR A 276 -11.45 -17.07 11.47
CA THR A 276 -11.29 -16.72 12.89
C THR A 276 -11.52 -15.22 13.06
N VAL A 277 -12.38 -14.86 13.99
CA VAL A 277 -12.72 -13.45 14.28
C VAL A 277 -12.08 -13.05 15.59
N VAL A 278 -11.30 -11.98 15.56
CA VAL A 278 -10.65 -11.37 16.72
C VAL A 278 -11.32 -10.04 17.00
N ILE A 279 -11.74 -9.80 18.23
CA ILE A 279 -12.63 -8.68 18.58
C ILE A 279 -12.03 -7.90 19.75
N ALA A 280 -12.01 -6.57 19.63
CA ALA A 280 -11.78 -5.65 20.72
C ALA A 280 -13.04 -5.54 21.60
N ASP A 281 -13.03 -6.24 22.73
CA ASP A 281 -14.12 -6.29 23.69
C ASP A 281 -13.92 -5.18 24.73
N TRP A 282 -14.23 -3.96 24.28
CA TRP A 282 -13.79 -2.68 24.85
C TRP A 282 -13.98 -2.57 26.36
N MET A 283 -15.19 -2.80 26.87
CA MET A 283 -15.49 -2.62 28.30
C MET A 283 -14.99 -3.80 29.16
N ASN A 284 -14.61 -4.91 28.53
CA ASN A 284 -13.99 -6.04 29.23
C ASN A 284 -12.46 -5.99 29.19
N HIS A 285 -11.87 -4.91 28.63
CA HIS A 285 -10.43 -4.66 28.66
C HIS A 285 -9.61 -5.82 28.09
N ARG A 286 -10.10 -6.41 26.99
CA ARG A 286 -9.53 -7.62 26.41
C ARG A 286 -9.71 -7.70 24.90
N ILE A 287 -8.86 -8.51 24.28
CA ILE A 287 -9.09 -9.05 22.95
C ILE A 287 -9.51 -10.51 23.09
N ILE A 288 -10.57 -10.88 22.39
CA ILE A 288 -11.15 -12.21 22.44
C ILE A 288 -11.35 -12.75 21.00
N GLN A 289 -11.05 -14.03 20.80
CA GLN A 289 -11.14 -14.68 19.50
C GLN A 289 -12.23 -15.75 19.46
N TRP A 290 -12.89 -15.89 18.31
CA TRP A 290 -13.80 -16.99 17.98
C TRP A 290 -13.33 -17.67 16.70
N LYS A 291 -13.22 -19.00 16.74
CA LYS A 291 -12.88 -19.78 15.55
C LYS A 291 -14.11 -19.97 14.68
N ASN A 292 -13.91 -20.09 13.37
CA ASN A 292 -15.00 -20.36 12.45
C ASN A 292 -15.79 -21.61 12.86
N GLY A 293 -17.12 -21.48 12.88
CA GLY A 293 -18.05 -22.54 13.26
C GLY A 293 -18.18 -22.80 14.77
N ASP A 294 -17.30 -22.26 15.62
CA ASP A 294 -17.43 -22.37 17.07
C ASP A 294 -18.12 -21.12 17.63
N THR A 295 -19.42 -21.21 17.89
CA THR A 295 -20.19 -20.15 18.56
C THR A 295 -20.28 -20.37 20.07
N THR A 296 -19.66 -21.42 20.59
CA THR A 296 -19.92 -21.90 21.94
C THR A 296 -19.12 -21.16 23.00
N ASN A 297 -17.86 -20.80 22.75
CA ASN A 297 -17.01 -20.02 23.66
C ASN A 297 -15.90 -19.29 22.89
N GLY A 298 -15.71 -18.01 23.20
CA GLY A 298 -14.53 -17.26 22.78
C GLY A 298 -13.34 -17.54 23.70
N GLN A 299 -12.14 -17.31 23.16
CA GLN A 299 -10.88 -17.43 23.89
C GLN A 299 -10.25 -16.06 24.05
N VAL A 300 -9.96 -15.64 25.29
CA VAL A 300 -9.21 -14.41 25.54
C VAL A 300 -7.78 -14.59 25.06
N VAL A 301 -7.31 -13.70 24.20
CA VAL A 301 -5.99 -13.77 23.55
C VAL A 301 -5.06 -12.61 23.92
N ALA A 302 -5.60 -11.51 24.44
CA ALA A 302 -4.83 -10.43 25.04
C ALA A 302 -5.66 -9.71 26.12
N GLY A 303 -4.99 -9.15 27.13
CA GLY A 303 -5.64 -8.51 28.27
C GLY A 303 -6.49 -9.47 29.12
N GLY A 304 -7.63 -9.00 29.61
CA GLY A 304 -8.55 -9.82 30.43
C GLY A 304 -8.12 -10.05 31.88
N LYS A 305 -7.10 -9.33 32.35
CA LYS A 305 -6.61 -9.32 33.75
C LYS A 305 -7.05 -8.05 34.50
N GLY A 306 -8.26 -7.57 34.21
CA GLY A 306 -8.78 -6.30 34.69
C GLY A 306 -8.25 -5.09 33.93
N GLU A 307 -8.79 -3.92 34.26
CA GLU A 307 -8.31 -2.64 33.73
C GLU A 307 -6.94 -2.28 34.35
N GLY A 308 -6.08 -1.67 33.53
CA GLY A 308 -4.77 -1.18 33.98
C GLY A 308 -3.80 -0.94 32.83
N ASN A 309 -2.60 -0.49 33.18
CA ASN A 309 -1.56 -0.09 32.23
C ASN A 309 -0.36 -1.07 32.18
N GLY A 310 -0.41 -2.18 32.93
CA GLY A 310 0.59 -3.23 32.87
C GLY A 310 0.73 -3.81 31.46
N LEU A 311 1.87 -4.44 31.16
CA LEU A 311 2.09 -5.07 29.85
C LEU A 311 1.17 -6.28 29.62
N ASN A 312 0.63 -6.86 30.70
CA ASN A 312 -0.36 -7.94 30.67
C ASN A 312 -1.82 -7.43 30.75
N GLN A 313 -2.04 -6.12 30.67
CA GLN A 313 -3.34 -5.47 30.78
C GLN A 313 -3.60 -4.59 29.56
N LEU A 314 -4.88 -4.38 29.28
CA LEU A 314 -5.37 -3.40 28.32
C LEU A 314 -6.35 -2.48 29.05
N MET A 315 -6.59 -1.30 28.51
CA MET A 315 -7.59 -0.37 29.01
C MET A 315 -8.36 0.23 27.84
N TYR A 316 -9.60 -0.25 27.67
CA TYR A 316 -10.50 0.20 26.61
C TYR A 316 -9.91 0.01 25.20
N PRO A 317 -9.52 -1.23 24.81
CA PRO A 317 -9.02 -1.48 23.47
C PRO A 317 -10.08 -1.16 22.42
N ILE A 318 -9.73 -0.37 21.42
CA ILE A 318 -10.67 0.09 20.39
C ILE A 318 -10.59 -0.75 19.13
N ASP A 319 -9.37 -1.08 18.68
CA ASP A 319 -9.16 -1.75 17.40
C ASP A 319 -8.05 -2.78 17.49
N VAL A 320 -8.12 -3.78 16.62
CA VAL A 320 -7.18 -4.90 16.59
C VAL A 320 -7.02 -5.42 15.17
N LEU A 321 -5.80 -5.74 14.79
CA LEU A 321 -5.48 -6.46 13.57
C LEU A 321 -4.46 -7.58 13.84
N ILE A 322 -4.38 -8.53 12.92
CA ILE A 322 -3.39 -9.62 12.97
C ILE A 322 -2.23 -9.24 12.04
N ASP A 323 -1.01 -9.21 12.59
CA ASP A 323 0.23 -9.21 11.83
C ASP A 323 0.65 -10.66 11.59
N LYS A 324 0.32 -11.19 10.41
CA LYS A 324 0.61 -12.58 10.02
C LYS A 324 2.10 -12.90 10.00
N GLU A 325 2.94 -11.91 9.67
CA GLU A 325 4.40 -12.09 9.57
C GLU A 325 5.05 -12.37 10.92
N THR A 326 4.53 -11.78 12.00
CA THR A 326 5.04 -12.01 13.36
C THR A 326 4.17 -12.94 14.18
N ASP A 327 3.06 -13.43 13.60
CA ASP A 327 1.98 -14.13 14.31
C ASP A 327 1.60 -13.42 15.61
N SER A 328 1.22 -12.15 15.48
CA SER A 328 0.93 -11.26 16.60
C SER A 328 -0.33 -10.43 16.36
N LEU A 329 -0.96 -10.00 17.43
CA LEU A 329 -2.00 -8.97 17.42
C LEU A 329 -1.34 -7.59 17.49
N ILE A 330 -1.81 -6.64 16.72
CA ILE A 330 -1.53 -5.22 16.93
C ILE A 330 -2.82 -4.59 17.45
N ILE A 331 -2.74 -4.00 18.65
CA ILE A 331 -3.90 -3.58 19.42
C ILE A 331 -3.78 -2.10 19.73
N CYS A 332 -4.84 -1.37 19.43
CA CYS A 332 -4.98 0.00 19.88
C CYS A 332 -5.54 0.01 21.31
N ASP A 333 -4.69 0.35 22.26
CA ASP A 333 -4.97 0.39 23.69
C ASP A 333 -5.23 1.85 24.11
N GLU A 334 -6.41 2.35 23.71
CA GLU A 334 -6.70 3.79 23.59
C GLU A 334 -6.49 4.57 24.88
N ASN A 335 -7.01 4.07 26.02
CA ASN A 335 -6.95 4.83 27.27
C ASN A 335 -5.56 4.75 27.92
N ASN A 336 -4.79 3.72 27.62
CA ASN A 336 -3.36 3.66 27.94
C ASN A 336 -2.50 4.49 26.95
N ARG A 337 -3.12 5.13 25.95
CA ARG A 337 -2.50 5.99 24.94
C ARG A 337 -1.32 5.32 24.23
N ARG A 338 -1.50 4.07 23.83
CA ARG A 338 -0.45 3.25 23.20
C ARG A 338 -1.00 2.29 22.16
N VAL A 339 -0.13 1.87 21.26
CA VAL A 339 -0.35 0.69 20.41
C VAL A 339 0.59 -0.42 20.89
N VAL A 340 0.05 -1.61 21.11
CA VAL A 340 0.81 -2.77 21.60
C VAL A 340 0.78 -3.92 20.62
N GLN A 341 1.90 -4.63 20.51
CA GLN A 341 2.01 -5.91 19.84
C GLN A 341 1.88 -7.03 20.85
N TRP A 342 1.01 -8.00 20.62
CA TRP A 342 0.82 -9.14 21.50
C TRP A 342 0.98 -10.43 20.72
N SER A 343 2.01 -11.23 21.03
CA SER A 343 2.26 -12.47 20.30
C SER A 343 1.12 -13.48 20.50
N ARG A 344 0.74 -14.21 19.45
CA ARG A 344 -0.26 -15.28 19.52
C ARG A 344 0.36 -16.64 19.87
N ARG A 345 1.69 -16.69 20.03
CA ARG A 345 2.42 -17.90 20.41
C ARG A 345 2.07 -18.31 21.84
N ARG A 346 1.98 -19.63 22.08
CA ARG A 346 1.62 -20.19 23.40
C ARG A 346 2.56 -19.69 24.50
N GLY A 347 1.98 -19.34 25.64
CA GLY A 347 2.71 -18.95 26.86
C GLY A 347 3.02 -17.46 26.97
N THR A 348 2.70 -16.66 25.96
CA THR A 348 2.84 -15.20 26.02
C THR A 348 1.69 -14.60 26.82
N THR A 349 2.00 -13.71 27.75
CA THR A 349 1.01 -13.11 28.66
C THR A 349 1.13 -11.60 28.78
N GLU A 350 2.05 -11.01 28.03
CA GLU A 350 2.40 -9.58 28.02
C GLU A 350 2.56 -9.10 26.57
N GLY A 351 2.11 -7.88 26.31
CA GLY A 351 2.34 -7.17 25.07
C GLY A 351 3.62 -6.33 25.12
N HIS A 352 4.11 -5.98 23.94
CA HIS A 352 5.22 -5.07 23.71
C HIS A 352 4.70 -3.75 23.15
N ILE A 353 5.11 -2.61 23.72
CA ILE A 353 4.65 -1.29 23.25
C ILE A 353 5.35 -0.98 21.92
N LEU A 354 4.56 -0.75 20.87
CA LEU A 354 5.06 -0.33 19.55
C LEU A 354 5.11 1.19 19.43
N ILE A 355 4.08 1.87 19.94
CA ILE A 355 3.91 3.32 19.87
C ILE A 355 3.33 3.77 21.20
N ASP A 356 3.90 4.81 21.80
CA ASP A 356 3.42 5.45 23.02
C ASP A 356 2.89 6.87 22.74
N ASN A 357 2.25 7.47 23.75
CA ASN A 357 1.72 8.84 23.71
C ASN A 357 0.84 9.14 22.48
N ILE A 358 -0.01 8.17 22.13
CA ILE A 358 -0.93 8.25 21.00
C ILE A 358 -2.34 7.90 21.45
N ARG A 359 -3.31 8.78 21.18
CA ARG A 359 -4.72 8.46 21.39
C ARG A 359 -5.27 7.71 20.18
N CYS A 360 -4.79 6.49 20.00
CA CYS A 360 -5.09 5.67 18.83
C CYS A 360 -6.59 5.36 18.76
N TYR A 361 -7.13 5.21 17.54
CA TYR A 361 -8.49 4.70 17.32
C TYR A 361 -8.54 3.64 16.23
N GLY A 362 -8.00 3.93 15.05
CA GLY A 362 -8.01 3.03 13.90
C GLY A 362 -6.62 2.51 13.60
N LEU A 363 -6.54 1.24 13.20
CA LEU A 363 -5.32 0.59 12.78
C LEU A 363 -5.46 0.04 11.35
N ALA A 364 -4.38 0.11 10.58
CA ALA A 364 -4.22 -0.71 9.38
C ALA A 364 -2.74 -1.02 9.17
N ILE A 365 -2.45 -2.13 8.50
CA ILE A 365 -1.10 -2.49 8.10
C ILE A 365 -1.09 -2.72 6.59
N ASP A 366 -0.12 -2.13 5.89
CA ASP A 366 0.08 -2.41 4.46
C ASP A 366 0.97 -3.64 4.23
N GLU A 367 1.05 -4.08 2.97
CA GLU A 367 1.91 -5.19 2.53
C GLU A 367 3.37 -4.95 2.94
N GLN A 368 3.86 -3.70 2.85
CA GLN A 368 5.21 -3.36 3.30
C GLN A 368 5.39 -3.29 4.82
N ARG A 369 4.39 -3.74 5.60
CA ARG A 369 4.37 -3.74 7.07
C ARG A 369 4.51 -2.36 7.69
N TYR A 370 4.08 -1.31 7.01
CA TYR A 370 3.86 -0.03 7.66
C TYR A 370 2.54 -0.05 8.41
N LEU A 371 2.60 0.32 9.69
CA LEU A 371 1.43 0.47 10.55
C LEU A 371 0.90 1.90 10.43
N TYR A 372 -0.38 2.02 10.08
CA TYR A 372 -1.10 3.28 10.02
C TYR A 372 -1.99 3.38 11.26
N VAL A 373 -1.91 4.51 11.94
CA VAL A 373 -2.66 4.76 13.18
C VAL A 373 -3.32 6.12 13.10
N SER A 374 -4.63 6.18 13.33
CA SER A 374 -5.31 7.46 13.54
C SER A 374 -5.15 7.90 15.00
N ASP A 375 -4.72 9.14 15.20
CA ASP A 375 -4.68 9.80 16.50
C ASP A 375 -5.89 10.74 16.60
N ARG A 376 -6.84 10.37 17.45
CA ARG A 376 -8.08 11.15 17.61
C ARG A 376 -7.83 12.51 18.22
N GLU A 377 -6.84 12.63 19.11
CA GLU A 377 -6.54 13.88 19.83
C GLU A 377 -5.80 14.88 18.94
N LYS A 378 -4.90 14.37 18.08
CA LYS A 378 -4.15 15.21 17.15
C LYS A 378 -4.84 15.42 15.81
N HIS A 379 -5.98 14.76 15.58
CA HIS A 379 -6.74 14.84 14.33
C HIS A 379 -5.87 14.54 13.09
N GLU A 380 -5.10 13.46 13.18
CA GLU A 380 -4.15 13.07 12.15
C GLU A 380 -4.07 11.55 11.99
N VAL A 381 -3.51 11.11 10.86
CA VAL A 381 -3.09 9.74 10.66
C VAL A 381 -1.61 9.71 10.38
N ARG A 382 -0.90 8.84 11.09
CA ARG A 382 0.53 8.61 10.92
C ARG A 382 0.81 7.19 10.47
N ARG A 383 1.84 7.06 9.66
CA ARG A 383 2.41 5.80 9.18
C ARG A 383 3.74 5.54 9.88
N TYR A 384 3.88 4.37 10.49
CA TYR A 384 5.03 3.93 11.25
C TYR A 384 5.67 2.73 10.57
N GLN A 385 6.99 2.74 10.46
CA GLN A 385 7.71 1.51 10.19
C GLN A 385 7.84 0.74 11.50
N LEU A 386 7.32 -0.48 11.57
CA LEU A 386 7.37 -1.29 12.79
C LEU A 386 8.84 -1.40 13.28
N GLY A 387 9.08 -1.04 14.55
CA GLY A 387 10.42 -1.01 15.16
C GLY A 387 11.14 0.35 15.11
N TYR A 388 10.55 1.40 14.51
CA TYR A 388 11.13 2.75 14.45
C TYR A 388 10.17 3.82 15.03
N GLY A 389 10.70 4.76 15.80
CA GLY A 389 9.89 5.59 16.72
C GLY A 389 9.12 6.77 16.12
N ASN A 390 9.55 7.35 14.99
CA ASN A 390 8.92 8.57 14.46
C ASN A 390 8.00 8.26 13.27
N GLY A 391 6.69 8.27 13.51
CA GLY A 391 5.68 8.12 12.47
C GLY A 391 5.66 9.30 11.49
N THR A 392 5.46 9.01 10.21
CA THR A 392 5.29 9.99 9.13
C THR A 392 3.83 10.42 9.04
N LEU A 393 3.55 11.72 9.02
CA LEU A 393 2.20 12.25 8.78
C LEU A 393 1.73 11.88 7.37
N VAL A 394 0.55 11.29 7.25
CA VAL A 394 -0.03 10.88 5.95
C VAL A 394 -1.43 11.46 5.68
N ALA A 395 -2.13 11.95 6.70
CA ALA A 395 -3.38 12.69 6.56
C ALA A 395 -3.66 13.58 7.77
N GLY A 396 -4.35 14.70 7.57
CA GLY A 396 -4.65 15.67 8.63
C GLY A 396 -3.42 16.45 9.10
N GLY A 397 -3.32 16.68 10.41
CA GLY A 397 -2.18 17.38 11.03
C GLY A 397 -2.25 18.91 10.97
N ASN A 398 -3.36 19.48 10.48
CA ASN A 398 -3.62 20.92 10.42
C ASN A 398 -4.68 21.38 11.45
N GLY A 399 -4.77 20.66 12.58
CA GLY A 399 -5.76 20.89 13.62
C GLY A 399 -7.13 20.28 13.33
N GLU A 400 -8.03 20.37 14.32
CA GLU A 400 -9.43 19.99 14.18
C GLU A 400 -10.14 20.94 13.20
N GLY A 401 -10.83 20.38 12.21
CA GLY A 401 -11.67 21.17 11.32
C GLY A 401 -12.23 20.38 10.16
N SER A 402 -12.86 21.08 9.21
CA SER A 402 -13.63 20.49 8.11
C SER A 402 -13.05 20.76 6.72
N ASP A 403 -11.95 21.51 6.64
CA ASP A 403 -11.22 21.73 5.39
C ASP A 403 -10.66 20.40 4.85
N LEU A 404 -10.29 20.35 3.56
CA LEU A 404 -9.83 19.12 2.91
C LEU A 404 -8.45 18.66 3.42
N ASN A 405 -7.69 19.53 4.08
CA ASN A 405 -6.42 19.22 4.74
C ASN A 405 -6.57 19.01 6.26
N GLN A 406 -7.79 19.04 6.80
CA GLN A 406 -8.11 18.84 8.20
C GLN A 406 -8.95 17.58 8.43
N LEU A 407 -8.91 17.08 9.65
CA LEU A 407 -9.75 15.99 10.13
C LEU A 407 -10.44 16.44 11.43
N ASN A 408 -11.55 15.81 11.77
CA ASN A 408 -12.21 15.92 13.05
C ASN A 408 -12.54 14.52 13.58
N SER A 409 -11.89 14.17 14.69
CA SER A 409 -11.99 12.86 15.34
C SER A 409 -11.90 11.67 14.36
N PRO A 410 -10.76 11.47 13.64
CA PRO A 410 -10.61 10.35 12.71
C PRO A 410 -10.61 9.02 13.47
N ARG A 411 -11.59 8.15 13.20
CA ARG A 411 -11.80 6.92 13.99
C ARG A 411 -11.28 5.66 13.35
N TYR A 412 -11.74 5.31 12.15
CA TYR A 412 -11.27 4.13 11.43
C TYR A 412 -10.50 4.53 10.20
N LEU A 413 -9.64 3.63 9.77
CA LEU A 413 -8.90 3.78 8.53
C LEU A 413 -8.76 2.45 7.80
N PHE A 414 -8.64 2.55 6.48
CA PHE A 414 -8.31 1.45 5.58
C PHE A 414 -7.22 1.92 4.64
N VAL A 415 -6.28 1.05 4.31
CA VAL A 415 -5.20 1.34 3.38
C VAL A 415 -5.32 0.39 2.20
N ASP A 416 -5.46 0.94 0.99
CA ASP A 416 -5.48 0.13 -0.23
C ASP A 416 -4.06 -0.24 -0.70
N GLN A 417 -3.98 -1.14 -1.69
CA GLN A 417 -2.70 -1.59 -2.24
C GLN A 417 -1.86 -0.47 -2.88
N GLN A 418 -2.46 0.69 -3.17
CA GLN A 418 -1.74 1.87 -3.66
C GLN A 418 -1.29 2.78 -2.51
N ARG A 419 -1.45 2.34 -1.26
CA ARG A 419 -1.19 3.12 -0.03
C ARG A 419 -2.03 4.39 0.05
N ASN A 420 -3.23 4.39 -0.53
CA ASN A 420 -4.21 5.43 -0.25
C ASN A 420 -4.88 5.15 1.09
N VAL A 421 -5.04 6.17 1.90
CA VAL A 421 -5.62 6.07 3.24
C VAL A 421 -7.07 6.58 3.19
N TYR A 422 -8.02 5.70 3.45
CA TYR A 422 -9.43 6.03 3.63
C TYR A 422 -9.68 6.19 5.11
N ILE A 423 -10.34 7.27 5.50
CA ILE A 423 -10.47 7.67 6.90
C ILE A 423 -11.92 8.03 7.17
N SER A 424 -12.50 7.40 8.19
CA SER A 424 -13.76 7.82 8.76
C SER A 424 -13.52 9.08 9.59
N ASP A 425 -13.74 10.22 8.94
CA ASP A 425 -13.64 11.56 9.51
C ASP A 425 -14.92 11.85 10.31
N CYS A 426 -15.02 11.13 11.44
CA CYS A 426 -16.27 10.88 12.15
C CYS A 426 -16.97 12.16 12.61
N GLY A 427 -16.20 13.14 13.12
CA GLY A 427 -16.72 14.43 13.56
C GLY A 427 -17.27 15.29 12.43
N ASN A 428 -16.79 15.08 11.21
CA ASN A 428 -17.25 15.78 10.01
C ASN A 428 -18.31 14.99 9.21
N HIS A 429 -18.77 13.83 9.70
CA HIS A 429 -19.83 13.04 9.07
C HIS A 429 -19.51 12.67 7.59
N ARG A 430 -18.25 12.33 7.33
CA ARG A 430 -17.75 12.00 5.99
C ARG A 430 -16.68 10.92 6.03
N VAL A 431 -16.43 10.31 4.87
CA VAL A 431 -15.23 9.50 4.63
C VAL A 431 -14.35 10.23 3.63
N MET A 432 -13.07 10.33 3.98
CA MET A 432 -12.08 11.03 3.18
C MET A 432 -11.00 10.07 2.70
N LYS A 433 -10.45 10.30 1.51
CA LYS A 433 -9.35 9.53 0.92
C LYS A 433 -8.15 10.46 0.71
N TRP A 434 -6.98 10.05 1.22
CA TRP A 434 -5.69 10.68 0.93
C TRP A 434 -4.82 9.74 0.09
N THR A 435 -4.27 10.26 -1.01
CA THR A 435 -3.26 9.54 -1.80
C THR A 435 -1.86 9.81 -1.23
N LYS A 436 -0.90 8.90 -1.47
CA LYS A 436 0.49 9.06 -1.00
C LYS A 436 1.05 10.43 -1.36
N GLY A 437 1.45 11.21 -0.35
CA GLY A 437 2.06 12.54 -0.50
C GLY A 437 1.09 13.69 -0.79
N ALA A 438 -0.23 13.45 -0.77
CA ALA A 438 -1.22 14.52 -0.92
C ALA A 438 -1.19 15.49 0.27
N LYS A 439 -1.42 16.78 0.00
CA LYS A 439 -1.54 17.83 1.03
C LYS A 439 -2.98 17.95 1.57
N GLU A 440 -3.94 17.47 0.80
CA GLU A 440 -5.37 17.49 1.10
C GLU A 440 -5.99 16.17 0.62
N GLY A 441 -7.12 15.81 1.21
CA GLY A 441 -7.89 14.63 0.85
C GLY A 441 -9.06 14.98 -0.04
N ILE A 442 -9.75 13.94 -0.49
CA ILE A 442 -11.01 14.07 -1.21
C ILE A 442 -12.12 13.37 -0.45
N VAL A 443 -13.32 13.96 -0.46
CA VAL A 443 -14.52 13.33 0.10
C VAL A 443 -14.94 12.19 -0.83
N VAL A 444 -15.03 10.97 -0.30
CA VAL A 444 -15.44 9.77 -1.07
C VAL A 444 -16.78 9.19 -0.63
N ALA A 445 -17.27 9.56 0.56
CA ALA A 445 -18.64 9.31 1.00
C ALA A 445 -19.11 10.36 2.00
N GLY A 446 -20.41 10.63 2.04
CA GLY A 446 -21.00 11.68 2.88
C GLY A 446 -20.57 13.09 2.47
N GLY A 447 -20.32 13.96 3.45
CA GLY A 447 -19.84 15.33 3.23
C GLY A 447 -20.93 16.35 2.88
N GLN A 448 -22.20 15.96 2.92
CA GLN A 448 -23.37 16.86 2.79
C GLN A 448 -23.98 17.19 4.17
N GLY A 449 -23.13 17.28 5.19
CA GLY A 449 -23.52 17.41 6.59
C GLY A 449 -24.04 16.11 7.21
N LYS A 450 -24.34 16.19 8.51
CA LYS A 450 -24.96 15.11 9.29
C LYS A 450 -26.38 14.83 8.80
N GLY A 451 -26.71 13.56 8.56
CA GLY A 451 -28.10 13.16 8.27
C GLY A 451 -28.22 11.72 7.77
N SER A 452 -29.43 11.34 7.35
CA SER A 452 -29.78 9.98 6.95
C SER A 452 -30.08 9.84 5.44
N ALA A 453 -30.00 10.92 4.67
CA ALA A 453 -30.11 10.86 3.21
C ALA A 453 -28.99 9.98 2.61
N LEU A 454 -29.19 9.46 1.40
CA LEU A 454 -28.18 8.60 0.73
C LEU A 454 -26.89 9.34 0.34
N THR A 455 -26.87 10.67 0.47
CA THR A 455 -25.69 11.52 0.26
C THR A 455 -25.03 11.95 1.59
N GLN A 456 -25.61 11.56 2.72
CA GLN A 456 -25.21 11.95 4.06
C GLN A 456 -24.79 10.72 4.88
N LEU A 457 -24.00 10.97 5.90
CA LEU A 457 -23.62 10.01 6.93
C LEU A 457 -23.91 10.66 8.30
N ASP A 458 -23.99 9.85 9.34
CA ASP A 458 -23.95 10.30 10.72
C ASP A 458 -22.89 9.50 11.50
N ARG A 459 -21.77 10.16 11.83
CA ARG A 459 -20.67 9.61 12.63
C ARG A 459 -20.17 8.27 12.08
N PRO A 460 -19.67 8.22 10.83
CA PRO A 460 -19.15 6.97 10.27
C PRO A 460 -18.02 6.40 11.15
N ASN A 461 -18.01 5.07 11.32
CA ASN A 461 -16.97 4.34 12.04
C ASN A 461 -16.26 3.36 11.11
N GLY A 462 -16.38 2.05 11.31
CA GLY A 462 -15.72 1.02 10.52
C GLY A 462 -15.93 1.19 9.03
N LEU A 463 -14.87 1.01 8.27
CA LEU A 463 -14.91 1.03 6.81
C LEU A 463 -13.94 0.02 6.21
N PHE A 464 -14.20 -0.38 4.98
CA PHE A 464 -13.24 -1.09 4.15
C PHE A 464 -13.49 -0.78 2.68
N VAL A 465 -12.51 -1.05 1.83
CA VAL A 465 -12.62 -0.89 0.39
C VAL A 465 -12.32 -2.23 -0.28
N ASP A 466 -13.18 -2.66 -1.20
CA ASP A 466 -12.94 -3.87 -1.97
C ASP A 466 -11.91 -3.66 -3.11
N THR A 467 -11.48 -4.74 -3.77
CA THR A 467 -10.52 -4.64 -4.89
C THR A 467 -11.03 -3.88 -6.11
N LEU A 468 -12.34 -3.61 -6.20
CA LEU A 468 -12.92 -2.77 -7.25
C LEU A 468 -12.96 -1.28 -6.87
N GLY A 469 -12.54 -0.93 -5.66
CA GLY A 469 -12.60 0.44 -5.15
C GLY A 469 -13.97 0.84 -4.60
N THR A 470 -14.86 -0.12 -4.32
CA THR A 470 -16.13 0.16 -3.63
C THR A 470 -15.87 0.30 -2.14
N LEU A 471 -16.29 1.43 -1.58
CA LEU A 471 -16.21 1.73 -0.16
C LEU A 471 -17.44 1.24 0.58
N TYR A 472 -17.25 0.55 1.70
CA TYR A 472 -18.28 0.13 2.63
C TYR A 472 -18.08 0.83 3.97
N VAL A 473 -19.15 1.35 4.56
CA VAL A 473 -19.09 2.22 5.75
C VAL A 473 -20.18 1.85 6.74
N ALA A 474 -19.81 1.68 8.00
CA ALA A 474 -20.75 1.64 9.12
C ALA A 474 -21.20 3.08 9.41
N ASP A 475 -22.41 3.39 8.97
CA ASP A 475 -23.09 4.66 9.20
C ASP A 475 -23.76 4.63 10.58
N GLN A 476 -22.92 4.69 11.62
CA GLN A 476 -23.23 4.32 12.99
C GLN A 476 -24.42 5.07 13.59
N GLY A 477 -24.54 6.38 13.33
CA GLY A 477 -25.66 7.18 13.83
C GLY A 477 -27.00 6.87 13.14
N ASN A 478 -26.97 6.17 12.01
CA ASN A 478 -28.14 5.76 11.23
C ASN A 478 -28.39 4.23 11.28
N ASP A 479 -27.69 3.49 12.15
CA ASP A 479 -27.86 2.05 12.38
C ASP A 479 -27.86 1.20 11.09
N ARG A 480 -26.96 1.53 10.16
CA ARG A 480 -26.89 0.90 8.83
C ARG A 480 -25.47 0.76 8.31
N VAL A 481 -25.31 -0.13 7.33
CA VAL A 481 -24.10 -0.23 6.52
C VAL A 481 -24.43 0.23 5.11
N MET A 482 -23.60 1.11 4.59
CA MET A 482 -23.76 1.68 3.25
C MET A 482 -22.56 1.38 2.37
N ARG A 483 -22.79 1.27 1.06
CA ARG A 483 -21.73 1.19 0.04
C ARG A 483 -21.73 2.39 -0.91
N TRP A 484 -20.55 2.77 -1.36
CA TRP A 484 -20.30 3.75 -2.43
C TRP A 484 -19.35 3.14 -3.46
N THR A 485 -19.82 3.00 -4.70
CA THR A 485 -18.93 2.68 -5.82
C THR A 485 -18.08 3.88 -6.18
N GLN A 486 -16.95 3.65 -6.85
CA GLN A 486 -16.03 4.72 -7.24
C GLN A 486 -16.74 5.82 -8.05
N GLY A 487 -16.65 7.06 -7.57
CA GLY A 487 -17.28 8.24 -8.20
C GLY A 487 -18.79 8.39 -7.94
N ALA A 488 -19.40 7.51 -7.14
CA ALA A 488 -20.81 7.63 -6.79
C ALA A 488 -21.08 8.89 -5.95
N LYS A 489 -22.10 9.66 -6.35
CA LYS A 489 -22.54 10.87 -5.60
C LYS A 489 -23.46 10.54 -4.41
N ARG A 490 -24.03 9.35 -4.39
CA ARG A 490 -24.92 8.82 -3.35
C ARG A 490 -24.54 7.37 -3.08
N GLY A 491 -24.72 6.91 -1.85
CA GLY A 491 -24.51 5.51 -1.50
C GLY A 491 -25.79 4.69 -1.57
N THR A 492 -25.65 3.42 -1.25
CA THR A 492 -26.73 2.44 -1.18
C THR A 492 -26.68 1.74 0.17
N VAL A 493 -27.81 1.66 0.87
CA VAL A 493 -27.93 0.85 2.09
C VAL A 493 -27.88 -0.62 1.70
N ILE A 494 -26.98 -1.39 2.31
CA ILE A 494 -26.83 -2.82 2.03
C ILE A 494 -27.29 -3.71 3.19
N LEU A 495 -27.21 -3.20 4.42
CA LEU A 495 -27.60 -3.86 5.67
C LEU A 495 -28.09 -2.80 6.67
N GLY A 496 -28.96 -3.19 7.59
CA GLY A 496 -29.55 -2.30 8.58
C GLY A 496 -30.49 -1.24 7.98
N GLY A 497 -30.68 -0.13 8.69
CA GLY A 497 -31.56 0.96 8.26
C GLY A 497 -33.06 0.66 8.37
N ASN A 498 -33.43 -0.49 8.96
CA ASN A 498 -34.81 -0.95 9.19
C ASN A 498 -35.28 -0.68 10.63
N GLY A 499 -34.77 0.40 11.22
CA GLY A 499 -34.93 0.72 12.63
C GLY A 499 -33.92 0.00 13.52
N GLN A 500 -33.57 0.65 14.62
CA GLN A 500 -32.71 0.09 15.67
C GLN A 500 -33.38 -1.13 16.31
N GLY A 501 -32.64 -2.21 16.55
CA GLY A 501 -33.20 -3.42 17.14
C GLY A 501 -32.21 -4.59 17.19
N GLU A 502 -32.68 -5.74 17.67
CA GLU A 502 -31.89 -6.96 17.88
C GLU A 502 -32.11 -8.05 16.80
N GLY A 503 -32.97 -7.78 15.80
CA GLY A 503 -33.21 -8.70 14.68
C GLY A 503 -31.95 -8.95 13.83
N ALA A 504 -32.00 -9.96 12.95
CA ALA A 504 -30.87 -10.45 12.16
C ALA A 504 -30.25 -9.39 11.21
N ASN A 505 -30.97 -8.30 10.92
CA ASN A 505 -30.49 -7.16 10.13
C ASN A 505 -31.01 -5.84 10.71
N GLN A 506 -31.07 -5.79 12.04
CA GLN A 506 -31.23 -4.57 12.82
C GLN A 506 -29.96 -4.39 13.64
N PHE A 507 -29.42 -3.18 13.61
CA PHE A 507 -28.22 -2.82 14.35
C PHE A 507 -28.55 -1.80 15.43
N TYR A 508 -27.66 -1.68 16.39
CA TYR A 508 -27.63 -0.58 17.33
C TYR A 508 -26.20 -0.08 17.46
N TRP A 509 -25.93 1.03 16.78
CA TRP A 509 -24.63 1.68 16.67
C TRP A 509 -23.54 0.77 16.08
N PRO A 510 -23.72 0.27 14.83
CA PRO A 510 -22.70 -0.57 14.21
C PRO A 510 -21.35 0.17 14.19
N TRP A 511 -20.31 -0.49 14.67
CA TRP A 511 -19.00 0.13 14.91
C TRP A 511 -17.95 -0.35 13.91
N GLY A 512 -17.27 -1.47 14.19
CA GLY A 512 -16.28 -2.05 13.29
C GLY A 512 -16.92 -2.83 12.14
N LEU A 513 -16.25 -2.80 10.98
CA LEU A 513 -16.55 -3.65 9.83
C LEU A 513 -15.31 -4.46 9.47
N SER A 514 -15.50 -5.71 9.10
CA SER A 514 -14.47 -6.54 8.47
C SER A 514 -15.09 -7.37 7.36
N CYS A 515 -14.30 -7.69 6.34
CA CYS A 515 -14.68 -8.60 5.27
C CYS A 515 -13.74 -9.81 5.27
N ASP A 516 -14.24 -10.99 4.92
CA ASP A 516 -13.40 -12.15 4.67
C ASP A 516 -13.14 -12.35 3.16
N ARG A 517 -12.27 -13.33 2.85
CA ARG A 517 -11.91 -13.70 1.48
C ARG A 517 -13.04 -14.34 0.66
N HIS A 518 -14.17 -14.63 1.27
CA HIS A 518 -15.36 -15.12 0.57
C HIS A 518 -16.34 -13.97 0.26
N GLY A 519 -16.00 -12.75 0.67
CA GLY A 519 -16.88 -11.61 0.56
C GLY A 519 -17.99 -11.63 1.60
N ASN A 520 -17.82 -12.30 2.74
CA ASN A 520 -18.74 -12.17 3.87
C ASN A 520 -18.40 -10.91 4.67
N LEU A 521 -19.41 -10.18 5.13
CA LEU A 521 -19.26 -8.95 5.89
C LEU A 521 -19.64 -9.20 7.34
N TYR A 522 -18.75 -8.76 8.23
CA TYR A 522 -18.87 -8.89 9.67
C TYR A 522 -19.06 -7.50 10.28
N VAL A 523 -20.09 -7.35 11.10
CA VAL A 523 -20.46 -6.09 11.76
C VAL A 523 -20.32 -6.27 13.26
N ALA A 524 -19.50 -5.44 13.91
CA ALA A 524 -19.57 -5.26 15.35
C ALA A 524 -20.79 -4.41 15.69
N ASP A 525 -21.82 -5.07 16.19
CA ASP A 525 -23.09 -4.48 16.57
C ASP A 525 -22.98 -4.04 18.04
N TYR A 526 -22.35 -2.88 18.22
CA TYR A 526 -21.82 -2.36 19.48
C TYR A 526 -22.78 -2.49 20.65
N ASN A 527 -23.99 -1.94 20.51
CA ASN A 527 -24.91 -1.82 21.63
C ASN A 527 -25.75 -3.08 21.84
N ASN A 528 -25.85 -3.92 20.81
CA ASN A 528 -26.42 -5.27 20.90
C ASN A 528 -25.41 -6.30 21.41
N HIS A 529 -24.15 -5.89 21.68
CA HIS A 529 -23.12 -6.72 22.27
C HIS A 529 -22.86 -8.02 21.50
N ARG A 530 -22.83 -7.93 20.18
CA ARG A 530 -22.65 -9.08 19.28
C ARG A 530 -21.84 -8.71 18.04
N VAL A 531 -21.41 -9.75 17.33
CA VAL A 531 -20.92 -9.64 15.96
C VAL A 531 -21.82 -10.46 15.05
N GLN A 532 -22.29 -9.85 13.97
CA GLN A 532 -23.10 -10.52 12.96
C GLN A 532 -22.32 -10.68 11.66
N ARG A 533 -22.47 -11.84 11.01
CA ARG A 533 -21.94 -12.15 9.69
C ARG A 533 -23.08 -12.20 8.67
N PHE A 534 -22.86 -11.57 7.53
CA PHE A 534 -23.73 -11.59 6.36
C PHE A 534 -22.96 -12.19 5.19
N SER A 535 -23.65 -12.90 4.30
CA SER A 535 -23.07 -13.51 3.10
C SER A 535 -23.66 -12.87 1.85
N ILE A 536 -22.91 -12.87 0.75
CA ILE A 536 -23.43 -12.49 -0.56
C ILE A 536 -24.32 -13.62 -1.10
N GLU A 537 -25.45 -13.27 -1.71
CA GLU A 537 -26.42 -14.18 -2.35
C GLU A 537 -25.99 -14.68 -3.74
#